data_AF-A0A6M0A2R2-F1
#
_entry.id   AF-A0A6M0A2R2-F1
#
_cell.length_a   1.000
_cell.length_b   1.000
_cell.length_c   1.000
_cell.angle_alpha   90.00
_cell.angle_beta   90.00
_cell.angle_gamma   90.00
#
_symmetry.space_group_name_H-M   'P 1'
#
loop_
_entity.id
_entity.type
_entity.pdbx_description
1 polymer ?
#
loop_
_entity_poly.entity_id
_entity_poly.type
_entity_poly.pdbx_seq_one_letter_code
_entity_poly.pdbx_strand_id
1 'polypeptide(L)'
;MSSLNDSLVFIPRLKHGGFQRRFSVTTCGQSDVVDGWRDQRRNGGCVIDVSSKEIIATELSMPHSPRFYQNKLWLLNSGKGEFGYPDSQTGKFQPVKFCGGYLRGMTFWKNYVIVGLSRPREREQTFSGLVLQERLAEKGATAFCGLQVINLDTGDIVHWLRVEGIIVELYDVAVLPGVRYPGCIGLQETDELRRVATRDLNVEV
;
A
#
# COMPACT_ATOMS: atom_id res chain seq x y z
N MET A 1 -41.38 22.76 27.47
CA MET A 1 -40.39 21.66 27.56
C MET A 1 -40.02 21.28 26.13
N SER A 2 -38.86 21.79 25.71
CA SER A 2 -38.40 21.86 24.33
C SER A 2 -37.79 20.54 23.86
N SER A 3 -38.22 20.12 22.67
CA SER A 3 -37.66 19.02 21.91
C SER A 3 -36.28 19.36 21.35
N LEU A 4 -35.46 18.32 21.28
CA LEU A 4 -34.20 18.22 20.54
C LEU A 4 -34.31 18.77 19.11
N ASN A 5 -33.25 19.42 18.64
CA ASN A 5 -32.95 19.42 17.21
C ASN A 5 -31.44 19.51 16.97
N ASP A 6 -30.97 18.51 16.24
CA ASP A 6 -29.62 18.33 15.76
C ASP A 6 -29.12 19.54 14.98
N SER A 7 -28.00 20.11 15.39
CA SER A 7 -27.24 21.05 14.57
C SER A 7 -26.27 20.24 13.72
N LEU A 8 -26.69 19.95 12.48
CA LEU A 8 -25.80 19.53 11.40
C LEU A 8 -24.57 20.44 11.36
N VAL A 9 -23.39 19.88 11.61
CA VAL A 9 -22.13 20.51 11.21
C VAL A 9 -22.03 20.39 9.70
N PHE A 10 -22.38 21.47 9.01
CA PHE A 10 -22.06 21.67 7.60
C PHE A 10 -20.54 21.76 7.46
N ILE A 11 -19.89 20.64 7.13
CA ILE A 11 -18.49 20.66 6.65
C ILE A 11 -18.54 21.24 5.23
N PRO A 12 -17.86 22.36 4.94
CA PRO A 12 -17.87 22.91 3.59
C PRO A 12 -17.22 21.92 2.63
N ARG A 13 -18.00 21.39 1.67
CA ARG A 13 -17.44 20.75 0.47
C ARG A 13 -16.47 21.74 -0.16
N LEU A 14 -15.19 21.40 -0.19
CA LEU A 14 -14.17 22.13 -0.94
C LEU A 14 -14.60 22.18 -2.41
N LYS A 15 -15.13 23.34 -2.81
CA LYS A 15 -15.28 23.75 -4.21
C LYS A 15 -13.86 23.99 -4.73
N HIS A 16 -13.23 22.96 -5.30
CA HIS A 16 -12.33 23.01 -6.45
C HIS A 16 -11.78 21.59 -6.67
N GLY A 17 -12.25 20.98 -7.75
CA GLY A 17 -11.96 19.60 -8.11
C GLY A 17 -10.51 19.37 -8.54
N GLY A 18 -10.00 18.20 -8.19
CA GLY A 18 -8.66 17.73 -8.49
C GLY A 18 -7.84 17.51 -7.22
N PHE A 19 -7.29 16.31 -7.07
CA PHE A 19 -6.19 16.12 -6.13
C PHE A 19 -5.03 17.02 -6.61
N GLN A 20 -4.80 18.16 -5.94
CA GLN A 20 -3.44 18.74 -5.94
C GLN A 20 -2.48 17.71 -5.32
N ARG A 21 -1.15 17.85 -5.51
CA ARG A 21 -0.18 16.93 -4.87
C ARG A 21 -0.42 16.91 -3.36
N ARG A 22 -1.12 15.88 -2.89
CA ARG A 22 -1.47 15.68 -1.50
C ARG A 22 -0.47 14.70 -0.91
N PHE A 23 0.22 15.12 0.14
CA PHE A 23 0.93 14.19 1.00
C PHE A 23 -0.11 13.43 1.80
N SER A 24 -0.10 12.11 1.71
CA SER A 24 -1.09 11.27 2.38
C SER A 24 -0.40 10.16 3.14
N VAL A 25 -0.98 9.80 4.28
CA VAL A 25 -0.54 8.68 5.11
C VAL A 25 -1.69 7.70 5.27
N THR A 26 -1.37 6.43 5.44
CA THR A 26 -2.34 5.37 5.74
C THR A 26 -2.19 4.94 7.19
N THR A 27 -3.31 4.60 7.83
CA THR A 27 -3.33 4.01 9.18
C THR A 27 -4.10 2.69 9.17
N CYS A 28 -3.76 1.76 10.06
CA CYS A 28 -4.47 0.48 10.20
C CYS A 28 -5.77 0.58 11.02
N GLY A 29 -5.98 1.70 11.70
CA GLY A 29 -7.10 1.96 12.58
C GLY A 29 -7.16 3.45 12.93
N GLN A 30 -8.30 3.91 13.45
CA GLN A 30 -8.47 5.28 13.95
C GLN A 30 -8.35 5.38 15.48
N SER A 31 -8.17 4.24 16.14
CA SER A 31 -7.98 4.20 17.59
C SER A 31 -6.69 4.89 18.01
N ASP A 32 -6.78 5.68 19.07
CA ASP A 32 -5.69 6.30 19.81
C ASP A 32 -5.27 5.49 21.05
N VAL A 33 -5.84 4.28 21.22
CA VAL A 33 -5.49 3.34 22.29
C VAL A 33 -4.37 2.42 21.82
N VAL A 34 -3.43 2.11 22.72
CA VAL A 34 -2.35 1.13 22.47
C VAL A 34 -2.94 -0.15 21.90
N ASP A 35 -2.40 -0.58 20.76
CA ASP A 35 -2.84 -1.78 20.02
C ASP A 35 -4.31 -1.81 19.55
N GLY A 36 -5.09 -0.74 19.71
CA GLY A 36 -6.50 -0.70 19.32
C GLY A 36 -6.75 -0.93 17.83
N TRP A 37 -5.74 -0.73 16.98
CA TRP A 37 -5.81 -1.06 15.55
C TRP A 37 -5.91 -2.57 15.28
N ARG A 38 -5.47 -3.43 16.21
CA ARG A 38 -5.48 -4.90 16.03
C ARG A 38 -6.91 -5.44 15.91
N ASP A 39 -7.85 -4.87 16.64
CA ASP A 39 -9.27 -5.27 16.54
C ASP A 39 -9.96 -4.69 15.30
N GLN A 40 -9.31 -3.73 14.64
CA GLN A 40 -9.85 -2.99 13.50
C GLN A 40 -9.22 -3.37 12.16
N ARG A 41 -8.41 -4.44 12.12
CA ARG A 41 -7.64 -4.85 10.91
C ARG A 41 -8.50 -5.08 9.67
N ARG A 42 -9.78 -5.46 9.81
CA ARG A 42 -10.66 -5.78 8.68
C ARG A 42 -11.16 -4.54 7.93
N ASN A 43 -11.33 -3.40 8.60
CA ASN A 43 -11.97 -2.21 8.00
C ASN A 43 -11.72 -0.88 8.74
N GLY A 44 -10.95 -0.82 9.82
CA GLY A 44 -10.74 0.45 10.54
C GLY A 44 -9.68 1.36 9.92
N GLY A 45 -8.96 0.89 8.91
CA GLY A 45 -7.91 1.66 8.28
C GLY A 45 -8.46 2.85 7.50
N CYS A 46 -7.66 3.91 7.45
CA CYS A 46 -8.03 5.13 6.75
C CYS A 46 -6.83 5.76 6.02
N VAL A 47 -7.14 6.76 5.21
CA VAL A 47 -6.16 7.66 4.58
C VAL A 47 -6.37 9.05 5.15
N ILE A 48 -5.28 9.68 5.59
CA ILE A 48 -5.27 11.05 6.10
C ILE A 48 -4.51 11.93 5.12
N ASP A 49 -5.12 13.04 4.72
CA ASP A 49 -4.41 14.13 4.06
C ASP A 49 -3.56 14.86 5.09
N VAL A 50 -2.25 14.95 4.86
CA VAL A 50 -1.32 15.52 5.85
C VAL A 50 -1.50 17.03 5.99
N SER A 51 -1.85 17.71 4.91
CA SER A 51 -1.96 19.17 4.89
C SER A 51 -3.24 19.65 5.58
N SER A 52 -4.39 19.07 5.23
CA SER A 52 -5.68 19.42 5.87
C SER A 52 -5.93 18.67 7.17
N LYS A 53 -5.20 17.57 7.43
CA LYS A 53 -5.43 16.62 8.52
C LYS A 53 -6.79 15.91 8.43
N GLU A 54 -7.45 15.99 7.28
CA GLU A 54 -8.75 15.35 7.08
C GLU A 54 -8.59 13.87 6.72
N ILE A 55 -9.53 13.06 7.20
CA ILE A 55 -9.67 11.68 6.75
C ILE A 55 -10.36 11.70 5.39
N ILE A 56 -9.67 11.24 4.35
CA ILE A 56 -10.14 11.30 2.96
C ILE A 56 -10.60 9.95 2.41
N ALA A 57 -10.34 8.86 3.12
CA ALA A 57 -10.86 7.53 2.83
C ALA A 57 -10.91 6.68 4.11
N THR A 58 -11.92 5.83 4.25
CA THR A 58 -12.14 4.94 5.40
C THR A 58 -12.50 3.53 4.92
N GLU A 59 -12.81 2.62 5.85
CA GLU A 59 -13.25 1.24 5.55
C GLU A 59 -12.20 0.38 4.84
N LEU A 60 -10.93 0.73 5.01
CA LEU A 60 -9.79 0.03 4.45
C LEU A 60 -9.28 -1.03 5.43
N SER A 61 -8.76 -2.13 4.90
CA SER A 61 -8.14 -3.20 5.67
C SER A 61 -6.63 -3.08 5.57
N MET A 62 -6.00 -2.64 6.66
CA MET A 62 -4.54 -2.45 6.75
C MET A 62 -3.94 -1.76 5.50
N PRO A 63 -4.34 -0.51 5.18
CA PRO A 63 -3.91 0.15 3.97
C PRO A 63 -2.42 0.50 3.98
N HIS A 64 -1.74 0.31 2.84
CA HIS A 64 -0.30 0.55 2.69
C HIS A 64 0.05 1.36 1.44
N SER A 65 1.28 1.90 1.47
CA SER A 65 1.99 2.48 0.33
C SER A 65 1.18 3.52 -0.45
N PRO A 66 0.61 4.56 0.20
CA PRO A 66 -0.03 5.65 -0.54
C PRO A 66 0.99 6.31 -1.48
N ARG A 67 0.58 6.54 -2.74
CA ARG A 67 1.39 7.16 -3.79
C ARG A 67 0.52 8.06 -4.65
N PHE A 68 0.95 9.29 -4.85
CA PHE A 68 0.33 10.17 -5.84
C PHE A 68 1.01 9.98 -7.20
N TYR A 69 0.28 9.51 -8.21
CA TYR A 69 0.81 9.23 -9.53
C TYR A 69 -0.25 9.45 -10.61
N GLN A 70 0.11 10.10 -11.73
CA GLN A 70 -0.79 10.45 -12.84
C GLN A 70 -2.12 11.08 -12.35
N ASN A 71 -2.00 12.13 -11.52
CA ASN A 71 -3.13 12.92 -10.97
C ASN A 71 -4.12 12.12 -10.13
N LYS A 72 -3.69 11.00 -9.56
CA LYS A 72 -4.53 10.13 -8.72
C LYS A 72 -3.74 9.66 -7.49
N LEU A 73 -4.43 9.56 -6.36
CA LEU A 73 -3.90 8.89 -5.17
C LEU A 73 -4.17 7.40 -5.27
N TRP A 74 -3.10 6.60 -5.33
CA TRP A 74 -3.14 5.15 -5.32
C TRP A 74 -2.74 4.63 -3.94
N LEU A 75 -3.29 3.49 -3.54
CA LEU A 75 -2.87 2.77 -2.35
C LEU A 75 -3.15 1.27 -2.46
N LEU A 76 -2.64 0.52 -1.49
CA LEU A 76 -2.89 -0.90 -1.32
C LEU A 76 -3.92 -1.07 -0.21
N ASN A 77 -5.01 -1.79 -0.47
CA ASN A 77 -5.93 -2.27 0.54
C ASN A 77 -5.49 -3.68 0.96
N SER A 78 -4.37 -3.73 1.69
CA SER A 78 -3.53 -4.93 1.80
C SER A 78 -4.23 -6.12 2.46
N GLY A 79 -5.05 -5.87 3.48
CA GLY A 79 -5.81 -6.92 4.16
C GLY A 79 -6.97 -7.50 3.33
N LYS A 80 -7.33 -6.86 2.19
CA LYS A 80 -8.23 -7.42 1.17
C LYS A 80 -7.50 -7.89 -0.10
N GLY A 81 -6.20 -7.64 -0.20
CA GLY A 81 -5.36 -8.00 -1.35
C GLY A 81 -5.61 -7.17 -2.61
N GLU A 82 -5.99 -5.90 -2.47
CA GLU A 82 -6.42 -5.06 -3.60
C GLU A 82 -5.49 -3.88 -3.85
N PHE A 83 -5.18 -3.64 -5.12
CA PHE A 83 -4.60 -2.40 -5.61
C PHE A 83 -5.73 -1.50 -6.14
N GLY A 84 -5.69 -0.21 -5.82
CA GLY A 84 -6.71 0.73 -6.26
C GLY A 84 -6.49 2.16 -5.76
N TYR A 85 -7.59 2.92 -5.72
CA TYR A 85 -7.58 4.34 -5.34
C TYR A 85 -8.88 4.72 -4.63
N PRO A 86 -8.90 5.72 -3.74
CA PRO A 86 -10.14 6.26 -3.22
C PRO A 86 -10.76 7.20 -4.26
N ASP A 87 -12.07 7.11 -4.42
CA ASP A 87 -12.81 8.07 -5.24
C ASP A 87 -12.72 9.48 -4.61
N SER A 88 -12.39 10.47 -5.43
CA SER A 88 -12.08 11.83 -4.95
C SER A 88 -13.27 12.58 -4.37
N GLN A 89 -14.51 12.17 -4.67
CA GLN A 89 -15.72 12.85 -4.20
C GLN A 89 -16.32 12.15 -2.99
N THR A 90 -16.27 10.82 -2.97
CA THR A 90 -16.93 9.98 -1.97
C THR A 90 -15.98 9.39 -0.93
N GLY A 91 -14.67 9.38 -1.21
CA GLY A 91 -13.67 8.72 -0.37
C GLY A 91 -13.72 7.19 -0.40
N LYS A 92 -14.68 6.59 -1.14
CA LYS A 92 -14.83 5.14 -1.23
C LYS A 92 -13.72 4.53 -2.07
N PHE A 93 -13.09 3.47 -1.54
CA PHE A 93 -12.05 2.74 -2.26
C PHE A 93 -12.61 2.04 -3.50
N GLN A 94 -11.96 2.28 -4.64
CA GLN A 94 -12.24 1.68 -5.94
C GLN A 94 -11.14 0.64 -6.24
N PRO A 95 -11.43 -0.66 -6.09
CA PRO A 95 -10.46 -1.70 -6.40
C PRO A 95 -10.25 -1.78 -7.92
N VAL A 96 -9.00 -1.72 -8.36
CA VAL A 96 -8.60 -1.94 -9.75
C VAL A 96 -8.26 -3.41 -9.98
N LYS A 97 -7.49 -4.01 -9.06
CA LYS A 97 -7.07 -5.40 -9.19
C LYS A 97 -6.95 -6.10 -7.85
N PHE A 98 -7.52 -7.29 -7.75
CA PHE A 98 -7.18 -8.25 -6.70
C PHE A 98 -5.89 -8.98 -7.10
N CYS A 99 -4.88 -8.89 -6.24
CA CYS A 99 -3.52 -9.32 -6.53
C CYS A 99 -3.18 -10.71 -5.95
N GLY A 100 -4.04 -11.28 -5.09
CA GLY A 100 -3.86 -12.62 -4.55
C GLY A 100 -2.75 -12.76 -3.50
N GLY A 101 -2.49 -11.71 -2.72
CA GLY A 101 -1.52 -11.74 -1.63
C GLY A 101 -1.62 -10.51 -0.72
N TYR A 102 -0.84 -10.51 0.37
CA TYR A 102 -0.78 -9.36 1.27
C TYR A 102 0.15 -8.31 0.67
N LEU A 103 -0.42 -7.16 0.30
CA LEU A 103 0.31 -6.18 -0.53
C LEU A 103 1.10 -5.21 0.33
N ARG A 104 2.39 -5.01 0.00
CA ARG A 104 3.26 -4.00 0.60
C ARG A 104 4.28 -3.54 -0.42
N GLY A 105 4.53 -2.25 -0.42
CA GLY A 105 5.41 -1.64 -1.41
C GLY A 105 4.72 -1.47 -2.74
N MET A 106 4.78 -0.26 -3.27
CA MET A 106 4.45 -0.02 -4.66
C MET A 106 5.32 1.09 -5.23
N THR A 107 5.58 0.97 -6.52
CA THR A 107 6.21 2.03 -7.31
C THR A 107 5.66 2.03 -8.72
N PHE A 108 5.80 3.18 -9.39
CA PHE A 108 5.28 3.40 -10.72
C PHE A 108 6.41 3.57 -11.71
N TRP A 109 6.22 3.04 -12.91
CA TRP A 109 7.10 3.27 -14.04
C TRP A 109 6.28 3.39 -15.32
N LYS A 110 6.21 4.61 -15.86
CA LYS A 110 5.37 4.94 -17.03
C LYS A 110 3.92 4.51 -16.78
N ASN A 111 3.35 3.64 -17.61
CA ASN A 111 1.96 3.17 -17.48
C ASN A 111 1.83 1.89 -16.66
N TYR A 112 2.81 1.58 -15.83
CA TYR A 112 2.80 0.38 -14.99
C TYR A 112 2.96 0.72 -13.52
N VAL A 113 2.32 -0.08 -12.68
CA VAL A 113 2.63 -0.17 -11.25
C VAL A 113 3.27 -1.52 -10.96
N ILE A 114 4.29 -1.52 -10.13
CA ILE A 114 4.91 -2.71 -9.59
C ILE A 114 4.54 -2.78 -8.11
N VAL A 115 3.92 -3.89 -7.72
CA VAL A 115 3.40 -4.11 -6.36
C VAL A 115 4.11 -5.29 -5.73
N GLY A 116 4.52 -5.14 -4.47
CA GLY A 116 5.09 -6.23 -3.66
C GLY A 116 4.00 -7.05 -2.97
N LEU A 117 4.17 -8.36 -2.98
CA LEU A 117 3.32 -9.35 -2.32
C LEU A 117 4.14 -10.05 -1.25
N SER A 118 3.55 -10.19 -0.07
CA SER A 118 4.11 -10.95 1.05
C SER A 118 3.22 -12.15 1.36
N ARG A 119 3.84 -13.22 1.90
CA ARG A 119 3.11 -14.31 2.54
C ARG A 119 2.75 -13.89 3.97
N PRO A 120 1.47 -13.95 4.36
CA PRO A 120 1.10 -13.75 5.76
C PRO A 120 1.74 -14.87 6.60
N ARG A 121 2.44 -14.52 7.69
CA ARG A 121 3.13 -15.51 8.53
C ARG A 121 2.11 -16.39 9.26
N GLU A 122 2.33 -17.70 9.28
CA GLU A 122 1.47 -18.63 10.03
C GLU A 122 1.55 -18.42 11.55
N ARG A 123 2.70 -17.94 12.06
CA ARG A 123 2.95 -17.73 13.50
C ARG A 123 2.54 -16.36 14.02
N GLU A 124 2.30 -15.38 13.14
CA GLU A 124 1.93 -14.02 13.58
C GLU A 124 0.42 -13.83 13.47
N GLN A 125 -0.21 -13.65 14.64
CA GLN A 125 -1.63 -13.37 14.73
C GLN A 125 -2.03 -12.09 13.99
N THR A 126 -1.09 -11.17 13.70
CA THR A 126 -1.34 -9.92 12.96
C THR A 126 -1.99 -10.15 11.60
N PHE A 127 -1.69 -11.25 10.93
CA PHE A 127 -2.27 -11.56 9.62
C PHE A 127 -3.47 -12.51 9.68
N SER A 128 -3.78 -13.13 10.82
CA SER A 128 -4.93 -14.05 10.92
C SER A 128 -6.26 -13.29 10.96
N GLY A 129 -7.29 -13.85 10.32
CA GLY A 129 -8.64 -13.30 10.31
C GLY A 129 -8.85 -12.12 9.35
N LEU A 130 -7.94 -11.94 8.38
CA LEU A 130 -8.09 -10.95 7.32
C LEU A 130 -9.01 -11.48 6.22
N VAL A 131 -9.76 -10.56 5.60
CA VAL A 131 -10.63 -10.83 4.44
C VAL A 131 -9.83 -11.48 3.30
N LEU A 132 -8.54 -11.20 3.19
CA LEU A 132 -7.65 -11.85 2.23
C LEU A 132 -7.68 -13.39 2.30
N GLN A 133 -7.72 -13.99 3.50
CA GLN A 133 -7.76 -15.47 3.61
C GLN A 133 -9.03 -16.04 3.00
N GLU A 134 -10.18 -15.43 3.32
CA GLU A 134 -11.48 -15.84 2.80
C GLU A 134 -11.49 -15.80 1.26
N ARG A 135 -11.02 -14.69 0.69
CA ARG A 135 -10.96 -14.51 -0.78
C ARG A 135 -9.98 -15.43 -1.48
N LEU A 136 -8.86 -15.76 -0.85
CA LEU A 136 -7.91 -16.74 -1.37
C LEU A 136 -8.53 -18.13 -1.40
N ALA A 137 -9.21 -18.53 -0.33
CA ALA A 137 -9.91 -19.80 -0.25
C ALA A 137 -11.04 -19.92 -1.30
N GLU A 138 -11.87 -18.89 -1.43
CA GLU A 138 -12.93 -18.81 -2.47
C GLU A 138 -12.39 -18.98 -3.89
N LYS A 139 -11.14 -18.56 -4.14
CA LYS A 139 -10.49 -18.62 -5.45
C LYS A 139 -9.57 -19.83 -5.62
N GLY A 140 -9.48 -20.72 -4.63
CA GLY A 140 -8.55 -21.86 -4.65
C GLY A 140 -7.08 -21.44 -4.79
N ALA A 141 -6.74 -20.25 -4.28
CA ALA A 141 -5.41 -19.64 -4.44
C ALA A 141 -4.64 -19.67 -3.11
N THR A 142 -3.31 -19.71 -3.21
CA THR A 142 -2.40 -19.56 -2.07
C THR A 142 -1.59 -18.30 -2.24
N ALA A 143 -1.44 -17.51 -1.17
CA ALA A 143 -0.59 -16.33 -1.18
C ALA A 143 0.87 -16.73 -1.47
N PHE A 144 1.58 -15.90 -2.23
CA PHE A 144 3.01 -16.06 -2.49
C PHE A 144 3.76 -14.74 -2.24
N CYS A 145 5.06 -14.84 -2.01
CA CYS A 145 5.96 -13.70 -1.89
C CYS A 145 6.50 -13.35 -3.28
N GLY A 146 6.46 -12.08 -3.69
CA GLY A 146 6.89 -11.73 -5.04
C GLY A 146 6.45 -10.35 -5.51
N LEU A 147 6.62 -10.10 -6.80
CA LEU A 147 6.23 -8.86 -7.46
C LEU A 147 5.16 -9.14 -8.53
N GLN A 148 4.25 -8.19 -8.70
CA GLN A 148 3.35 -8.15 -9.84
C GLN A 148 3.47 -6.80 -10.55
N VAL A 149 3.44 -6.83 -11.89
CA VAL A 149 3.42 -5.65 -12.75
C VAL A 149 2.03 -5.53 -13.35
N ILE A 150 1.36 -4.41 -13.05
CA ILE A 150 -0.01 -4.15 -13.48
C ILE A 150 0.00 -3.00 -14.48
N ASN A 151 -0.65 -3.19 -15.62
CA ASN A 151 -0.91 -2.12 -16.60
C ASN A 151 -1.99 -1.18 -16.05
N LEU A 152 -1.72 0.12 -15.98
CA LEU A 152 -2.66 1.10 -15.42
C LEU A 152 -3.86 1.38 -16.33
N ASP A 153 -3.71 1.21 -17.64
CA ASP A 153 -4.77 1.46 -18.61
C ASP A 153 -5.82 0.34 -18.57
N THR A 154 -5.39 -0.92 -18.43
CA THR A 154 -6.29 -2.09 -18.43
C THR A 154 -6.61 -2.65 -17.04
N GLY A 155 -5.75 -2.40 -16.05
CA GLY A 155 -5.82 -3.03 -14.74
C GLY A 155 -5.30 -4.48 -14.70
N ASP A 156 -4.71 -4.98 -15.79
CA ASP A 156 -4.24 -6.37 -15.86
C ASP A 156 -2.84 -6.56 -15.31
N ILE A 157 -2.64 -7.71 -14.67
CA ILE A 157 -1.31 -8.19 -14.30
C ILE A 157 -0.66 -8.71 -15.57
N VAL A 158 0.32 -7.97 -16.09
CA VAL A 158 1.02 -8.29 -17.35
C VAL A 158 2.30 -9.11 -17.10
N HIS A 159 2.90 -8.99 -15.91
CA HIS A 159 4.05 -9.77 -15.50
C HIS A 159 4.01 -10.05 -14.00
N TRP A 160 4.74 -11.08 -13.59
CA TRP A 160 4.92 -11.43 -12.19
C TRP A 160 6.26 -12.11 -11.97
N LEU A 161 6.76 -12.03 -10.74
CA LEU A 161 7.95 -12.73 -10.27
C LEU A 161 7.67 -13.29 -8.89
N ARG A 162 7.97 -14.58 -8.69
CA ARG A 162 7.86 -15.23 -7.39
C ARG A 162 9.22 -15.29 -6.72
N VAL A 163 9.25 -14.96 -5.44
CA VAL A 163 10.42 -15.11 -4.56
C VAL A 163 10.18 -16.33 -3.67
N GLU A 164 11.10 -17.29 -3.75
CA GLU A 164 11.06 -18.52 -2.96
C GLU A 164 12.22 -18.56 -1.95
N GLY A 165 12.15 -19.48 -0.99
CA GLY A 165 13.13 -19.60 0.09
C GLY A 165 12.79 -18.76 1.32
N ILE A 166 13.82 -18.19 1.94
CA ILE A 166 13.73 -17.53 3.25
C ILE A 166 13.01 -16.17 3.21
N ILE A 167 12.96 -15.54 2.04
CA ILE A 167 12.29 -14.25 1.87
C ILE A 167 10.79 -14.51 1.68
N VAL A 168 10.03 -14.26 2.74
CA VAL A 168 8.58 -14.45 2.75
C VAL A 168 7.82 -13.12 2.74
N GLU A 169 8.56 -12.01 2.83
CA GLU A 169 8.05 -10.68 3.05
C GLU A 169 8.80 -9.62 2.25
N LEU A 170 8.05 -8.77 1.56
CA LEU A 170 8.54 -7.56 0.90
C LEU A 170 7.87 -6.35 1.56
N TYR A 171 8.64 -5.30 1.82
CA TYR A 171 8.16 -4.08 2.48
C TYR A 171 8.02 -2.91 1.52
N ASP A 172 8.94 -2.76 0.57
CA ASP A 172 8.86 -1.73 -0.46
C ASP A 172 9.43 -2.22 -1.80
N VAL A 173 9.11 -1.50 -2.87
CA VAL A 173 9.62 -1.73 -4.22
C VAL A 173 10.09 -0.39 -4.78
N ALA A 174 11.28 -0.36 -5.40
CA ALA A 174 11.81 0.81 -6.08
C ALA A 174 12.17 0.48 -7.52
N VAL A 175 12.05 1.46 -8.41
CA VAL A 175 12.51 1.39 -9.79
C VAL A 175 13.78 2.23 -9.90
N LEU A 176 14.83 1.64 -10.47
CA LEU A 176 16.13 2.28 -10.69
C LEU A 176 16.41 2.36 -12.20
N PRO A 177 15.98 3.43 -12.90
CA PRO A 177 16.13 3.53 -14.34
C PRO A 177 17.60 3.54 -14.76
N GLY A 178 17.93 2.77 -15.79
CA GLY A 178 19.30 2.72 -16.33
C GLY A 178 20.30 1.90 -15.51
N VAL A 179 19.92 1.38 -14.34
CA VAL A 179 20.78 0.52 -13.52
C VAL A 179 20.74 -0.92 -14.04
N ARG A 180 21.90 -1.48 -14.39
CA ARG A 180 22.04 -2.86 -14.87
C ARG A 180 22.41 -3.87 -13.78
N TYR A 181 23.17 -3.42 -12.78
CA TYR A 181 23.67 -4.27 -11.69
C TYR A 181 23.27 -3.67 -10.34
N PRO A 182 22.00 -3.82 -9.92
CA PRO A 182 21.58 -3.35 -8.61
C PRO A 182 22.27 -4.21 -7.52
N GLY A 183 22.89 -3.54 -6.55
CA GLY A 183 23.44 -4.17 -5.35
C GLY A 183 22.73 -3.65 -4.10
N CYS A 184 22.54 -4.53 -3.13
CA CYS A 184 22.09 -4.16 -1.79
C CYS A 184 23.14 -4.63 -0.78
N ILE A 185 23.44 -3.79 0.19
CA ILE A 185 24.40 -4.12 1.26
C ILE A 185 23.65 -4.05 2.57
N GLY A 186 23.76 -5.12 3.37
CA GLY A 186 23.13 -5.19 4.67
C GLY A 186 23.74 -4.16 5.63
N LEU A 187 22.89 -3.55 6.46
CA LEU A 187 23.34 -2.58 7.47
C LEU A 187 24.03 -3.25 8.69
N GLN A 188 23.97 -4.58 8.78
CA GLN A 188 24.50 -5.35 9.92
C GLN A 188 26.01 -5.62 9.82
N GLU A 189 26.58 -5.59 8.61
CA GLU A 189 28.00 -5.86 8.37
C GLU A 189 28.72 -4.53 8.07
N THR A 190 29.30 -3.93 9.11
CA THR A 190 29.90 -2.58 9.07
C THR A 190 31.11 -2.47 8.14
N ASP A 191 31.82 -3.57 7.87
CA ASP A 191 33.01 -3.56 7.01
C ASP A 191 32.67 -3.57 5.51
N GLU A 192 31.62 -4.29 5.10
CA GLU A 192 31.10 -4.27 3.72
C GLU A 192 30.62 -2.86 3.33
N LEU A 193 29.89 -2.21 4.24
CA LEU A 193 29.40 -0.83 4.09
C LEU A 193 30.54 0.17 3.85
N ARG A 194 31.63 0.09 4.62
CA ARG A 194 32.81 0.97 4.46
C ARG A 194 33.51 0.77 3.12
N ARG A 195 33.60 -0.48 2.64
CA ARG A 195 34.28 -0.83 1.38
C ARG A 195 33.52 -0.37 0.15
N VAL A 196 32.19 -0.38 0.19
CA VAL A 196 31.39 0.08 -0.96
C VAL A 196 31.17 1.58 -0.95
N ALA A 197 31.03 2.22 0.21
CA ALA A 197 30.94 3.67 0.30
C ALA A 197 32.21 4.41 -0.18
N THR A 198 33.36 3.73 -0.22
CA THR A 198 34.65 4.28 -0.68
C THR A 198 34.97 3.95 -2.14
N ARG A 199 34.12 3.19 -2.84
CA ARG A 199 34.30 2.94 -4.27
C ARG A 199 33.74 4.11 -5.08
N ASP A 200 34.63 4.88 -5.71
CA ASP A 200 34.25 5.82 -6.77
C ASP A 200 33.51 5.03 -7.86
N LEU A 201 32.24 5.36 -8.09
CA LEU A 201 31.35 4.66 -9.03
C LEU A 201 31.57 5.07 -10.50
N ASN A 202 32.67 5.75 -10.81
CA ASN A 202 33.08 6.01 -12.19
C ASN A 202 33.75 4.77 -12.78
N VAL A 203 32.95 3.74 -13.05
CA VAL A 203 33.34 2.67 -13.96
C VAL A 203 32.67 2.98 -15.30
N GLU A 204 33.40 3.67 -16.16
CA GLU A 204 33.08 3.66 -17.59
C GLU A 204 33.22 2.23 -18.11
N VAL A 205 32.18 1.75 -18.81
CA VAL A 205 32.14 0.43 -19.47
C VAL A 205 32.72 0.56 -20.87
#